data_AF-A0A1G1C704-F1
#
_entry.id   AF-A0A1G1C704-F1
#
_cell.length_a   1.000
_cell.length_b   1.000
_cell.length_c   1.000
_cell.angle_alpha   90.00
_cell.angle_beta   90.00
_cell.angle_gamma   90.00
#
_symmetry.space_group_name_H-M   'P 1'
#
loop_
_entity.id
_entity.type
_entity.pdbx_description
1 polymer ?
#
loop_
_entity_poly.entity_id
_entity_poly.type
_entity_poly.pdbx_seq_one_letter_code
_entity_poly.pdbx_strand_id
1 'polypeptide(L)'
;MFWKLVLRQALYRVWLTALLFAALTTVVALFVYLRTSAGYTNRSMELIMKYLGHNLVILGKDADALAFHCGIAGVRRLPEDTARQVAAARALPLRYMAPVVQGRVEEGDRTVILTGIMPVDRGDETGEKGHLVRALAPDAIILGADTARQFQARQGDTVTIMARPFRVSEVRLSLGRVEDSRAYVHLHVAQELLGAPGRIDGVLAFLCMERQSLDSVLGKLNAGMSRDFPGLRVIPRMDVLQGRYLARNTTSRYLYYLLALVLGVTVALIVVTGLQEVAERRHETGILLAMGAGYGRVLGLYVAKVLVLAGLASCVGFVLGSVLARELLASFLVTNTRTVAIVWSQLPGTVLLTCLVALAAETVPLFRLLHLNPNAILTEE
;
A
#
# COMPACT_ATOMS: atom_id res chain seq x y z
N MET A 1 4.94 33.62 -35.90
CA MET A 1 6.26 34.24 -35.65
C MET A 1 6.81 33.87 -34.27
N PHE A 2 6.02 33.99 -33.19
CA PHE A 2 6.42 33.64 -31.80
C PHE A 2 6.95 32.20 -31.63
N TRP A 3 6.23 31.17 -32.09
CA TRP A 3 6.68 29.78 -31.99
C TRP A 3 7.97 29.48 -32.78
N LYS A 4 8.18 30.17 -33.91
CA LYS A 4 9.44 30.07 -34.68
C LYS A 4 10.62 30.64 -33.89
N LEU A 5 10.40 31.67 -33.07
CA LEU A 5 11.41 32.23 -32.18
C LEU A 5 11.74 31.27 -31.04
N VAL A 6 10.72 30.67 -30.39
CA VAL A 6 10.92 29.64 -29.34
C VAL A 6 11.75 28.47 -29.89
N LEU A 7 11.38 27.96 -31.08
CA LEU A 7 12.08 26.83 -31.70
C LEU A 7 13.53 27.19 -32.07
N ARG A 8 13.75 28.36 -32.68
CA ARG A 8 15.10 28.83 -33.02
C ARG A 8 15.95 29.06 -31.78
N GLN A 9 15.38 29.57 -30.70
CA GLN A 9 16.10 29.73 -29.44
C GLN A 9 16.53 28.40 -28.83
N ALA A 10 15.67 27.37 -28.90
CA ALA A 10 16.00 26.02 -28.47
C ALA A 10 17.10 25.38 -29.34
N LEU A 11 17.04 25.59 -30.66
CA LEU A 11 17.98 25.00 -31.62
C LEU A 11 19.35 25.69 -31.66
N TYR A 12 19.42 27.00 -31.37
CA TYR A 12 20.67 27.77 -31.42
C TYR A 12 21.74 27.26 -30.44
N ARG A 13 21.32 26.77 -29.26
CA ARG A 13 22.19 26.09 -28.29
C ARG A 13 21.64 24.70 -27.97
N VAL A 14 21.66 23.85 -28.99
CA VAL A 14 21.12 22.49 -28.92
C VAL A 14 21.72 21.69 -27.76
N TRP A 15 23.01 21.85 -27.44
CA TRP A 15 23.67 21.11 -26.35
C TRP A 15 23.15 21.47 -24.96
N LEU A 16 23.08 22.76 -24.62
CA LEU A 16 22.52 23.23 -23.34
C LEU A 16 21.04 22.83 -23.21
N THR A 17 20.27 23.00 -24.29
CA THR A 17 18.85 22.62 -24.32
C THR A 17 18.67 21.10 -24.18
N ALA A 18 19.53 20.30 -24.82
CA ALA A 18 19.52 18.84 -24.72
C ALA A 18 19.94 18.36 -23.33
N LEU A 19 20.94 18.99 -22.70
CA LEU A 19 21.35 18.68 -21.32
C LEU A 19 20.22 18.97 -20.33
N LEU A 20 19.57 20.13 -20.44
CA LEU A 20 18.41 20.47 -19.61
C LEU A 20 17.25 19.47 -19.83
N PHE A 21 16.96 19.16 -21.09
CA PHE A 21 15.93 18.17 -21.43
C PHE A 21 16.25 16.79 -20.85
N ALA A 22 17.48 16.31 -20.99
CA ALA A 22 17.92 15.02 -20.47
C ALA A 22 17.83 14.97 -18.95
N ALA A 23 18.24 16.04 -18.26
CA ALA A 23 18.20 16.12 -16.82
C ALA A 23 16.75 16.19 -16.29
N LEU A 24 15.88 17.01 -16.90
CA LEU A 24 14.44 17.04 -16.60
C LEU A 24 13.79 15.67 -16.84
N THR A 25 14.11 15.02 -17.96
CA THR A 25 13.61 13.69 -18.31
C THR A 25 14.02 12.65 -17.27
N THR A 26 15.29 12.68 -16.84
CA THR A 26 15.84 11.77 -15.82
C THR A 26 15.14 11.95 -14.49
N VAL A 27 14.96 13.20 -14.07
CA VAL A 27 14.24 13.52 -12.84
C VAL A 27 12.79 13.04 -12.90
N VAL A 28 12.06 13.33 -13.98
CA VAL A 28 10.67 12.90 -14.12
C VAL A 28 10.60 11.37 -14.13
N ALA A 29 11.51 10.71 -14.84
CA ALA A 29 11.59 9.25 -14.85
C ALA A 29 11.81 8.69 -13.44
N LEU A 30 12.72 9.27 -12.67
CA LEU A 30 12.95 8.89 -11.28
C LEU A 30 11.73 9.15 -10.40
N PHE A 31 11.08 10.30 -10.54
CA PHE A 31 9.84 10.64 -9.82
C PHE A 31 8.73 9.63 -10.11
N VAL A 32 8.49 9.31 -11.39
CA VAL A 32 7.45 8.36 -11.82
C VAL A 32 7.81 6.94 -11.36
N TYR A 33 9.08 6.54 -11.45
CA TYR A 33 9.58 5.28 -10.92
C TYR A 33 9.30 5.16 -9.41
N LEU A 34 9.73 6.15 -8.62
CA LEU A 34 9.56 6.14 -7.17
C LEU A 34 8.09 6.14 -6.76
N ARG A 35 7.26 6.96 -7.43
CA ARG A 35 5.81 7.02 -7.16
C ARG A 35 5.11 5.70 -7.48
N THR A 36 5.45 5.10 -8.61
CA THR A 36 4.88 3.82 -9.04
C THR A 36 5.33 2.70 -8.09
N SER A 37 6.63 2.64 -7.82
CA SER A 37 7.22 1.69 -6.88
C SER A 37 6.63 1.80 -5.48
N ALA A 38 6.42 3.02 -4.98
CA ALA A 38 5.75 3.26 -3.72
C ALA A 38 4.33 2.67 -3.68
N GLY A 39 3.56 2.82 -4.75
CA GLY A 39 2.21 2.26 -4.86
C GLY A 39 2.19 0.74 -4.78
N TYR A 40 2.99 0.09 -5.63
CA TYR A 40 3.06 -1.37 -5.70
C TYR A 40 3.69 -2.00 -4.45
N THR A 41 4.74 -1.39 -3.90
CA THR A 41 5.37 -1.85 -2.66
C THR A 41 4.41 -1.72 -1.49
N ASN A 42 3.72 -0.59 -1.33
CA ASN A 42 2.70 -0.45 -0.28
C ASN A 42 1.58 -1.50 -0.44
N ARG A 43 1.17 -1.80 -1.68
CA ARG A 43 0.17 -2.83 -1.95
C ARG A 43 0.66 -4.24 -1.62
N SER A 44 1.90 -4.57 -1.99
CA SER A 44 2.55 -5.83 -1.64
C SER A 44 2.63 -5.98 -0.13
N MET A 45 3.04 -4.93 0.59
CA MET A 45 3.04 -4.90 2.06
C MET A 45 1.64 -5.11 2.63
N GLU A 46 0.59 -4.51 2.06
CA GLU A 46 -0.79 -4.78 2.51
C GLU A 46 -1.18 -6.27 2.38
N LEU A 47 -0.74 -6.95 1.33
CA LEU A 47 -1.01 -8.38 1.10
C LEU A 47 -0.16 -9.27 2.01
N ILE A 48 1.15 -9.02 2.11
CA ILE A 48 2.06 -9.74 3.02
C ILE A 48 1.55 -9.64 4.46
N MET A 49 1.19 -8.43 4.90
CA MET A 49 0.68 -8.19 6.23
C MET A 49 -0.72 -8.76 6.46
N LYS A 50 -1.46 -9.02 5.39
CA LYS A 50 -2.71 -9.78 5.45
C LYS A 50 -2.42 -11.27 5.70
N TYR A 51 -1.40 -11.85 5.08
CA TYR A 51 -1.02 -13.25 5.29
C TYR A 51 -0.53 -13.58 6.71
N LEU A 52 -0.22 -12.57 7.54
CA LEU A 52 -0.01 -12.75 8.99
C LEU A 52 -1.28 -13.21 9.74
N GLY A 53 -2.44 -13.21 9.07
CA GLY A 53 -3.70 -13.72 9.58
C GLY A 53 -4.53 -12.67 10.32
N HIS A 54 -5.53 -13.15 11.06
CA HIS A 54 -6.37 -12.30 11.88
C HIS A 54 -5.55 -11.65 13.00
N ASN A 55 -5.75 -10.35 13.14
CA ASN A 55 -5.04 -9.49 14.09
C ASN A 55 -5.94 -9.05 15.26
N LEU A 56 -7.15 -9.62 15.34
CA LEU A 56 -8.15 -9.26 16.32
C LEU A 56 -9.01 -10.48 16.65
N VAL A 57 -9.35 -10.61 17.92
CA VAL A 57 -10.31 -11.59 18.44
C VAL A 57 -11.47 -10.84 19.08
N ILE A 58 -12.70 -11.25 18.78
CA ILE A 58 -13.93 -10.77 19.41
C ILE A 58 -14.49 -11.89 20.25
N LEU A 59 -14.66 -11.63 21.54
CA LEU A 59 -15.22 -12.58 22.51
C LEU A 59 -16.44 -11.97 23.20
N GLY A 60 -17.20 -12.79 23.93
CA GLY A 60 -18.15 -12.27 24.91
C GLY A 60 -17.43 -11.42 25.96
N LYS A 61 -18.12 -10.40 26.50
CA LYS A 61 -17.54 -9.46 27.47
C LYS A 61 -16.90 -10.15 28.68
N ASP A 62 -17.56 -11.20 29.18
CA ASP A 62 -17.13 -11.97 30.36
C ASP A 62 -16.39 -13.26 29.98
N ALA A 63 -16.03 -13.46 28.71
CA ALA A 63 -15.35 -14.66 28.26
C ALA A 63 -13.88 -14.67 28.70
N ASP A 64 -13.42 -15.83 29.19
CA ASP A 64 -12.02 -16.04 29.51
C ASP A 64 -11.16 -16.14 28.23
N ALA A 65 -10.21 -15.21 28.11
CA ALA A 65 -9.28 -15.16 27.00
C ALA A 65 -8.26 -16.30 27.04
N LEU A 66 -7.85 -16.75 28.23
CA LEU A 66 -6.95 -17.89 28.36
C LEU A 66 -7.63 -19.15 27.85
N ALA A 67 -8.89 -19.37 28.27
CA ALA A 67 -9.69 -20.48 27.79
C ALA A 67 -9.81 -20.51 26.27
N PHE A 68 -10.07 -19.34 25.66
CA PHE A 68 -10.10 -19.22 24.21
C PHE A 68 -8.74 -19.50 23.56
N HIS A 69 -7.63 -18.97 24.08
CA HIS A 69 -6.33 -19.17 23.42
C HIS A 69 -5.84 -20.61 23.49
N CYS A 70 -6.12 -21.31 24.60
CA CYS A 70 -5.70 -22.68 24.84
C CYS A 70 -6.72 -23.75 24.36
N GLY A 71 -7.90 -23.34 23.89
CA GLY A 71 -8.96 -24.28 23.49
C GLY A 71 -9.45 -25.17 24.64
N ILE A 72 -9.44 -24.64 25.87
CA ILE A 72 -9.90 -25.34 27.07
C ILE A 72 -11.33 -24.92 27.41
N ALA A 73 -12.00 -25.73 28.25
CA ALA A 73 -13.35 -25.44 28.71
C ALA A 73 -13.42 -24.11 29.49
N GLY A 74 -14.56 -23.43 29.42
CA GLY A 74 -14.80 -22.19 30.17
C GLY A 74 -15.10 -20.96 29.31
N VAL A 75 -15.03 -21.06 27.97
CA VAL A 75 -15.45 -19.97 27.09
C VAL A 75 -16.98 -19.89 27.05
N ARG A 76 -17.53 -18.74 27.44
CA ARG A 76 -18.97 -18.46 27.27
C ARG A 76 -19.28 -18.32 25.79
N ARG A 77 -19.91 -19.36 25.21
CA ARG A 77 -20.21 -19.42 23.78
C ARG A 77 -21.27 -18.40 23.35
N LEU A 78 -21.01 -17.76 22.21
CA LEU A 78 -21.88 -16.83 21.52
C LEU A 78 -22.76 -17.59 20.49
N PRO A 79 -23.91 -17.04 20.08
CA PRO A 79 -24.62 -17.50 18.89
C PRO A 79 -23.74 -17.41 17.64
N GLU A 80 -23.82 -18.39 16.74
CA GLU A 80 -23.06 -18.38 15.48
C GLU A 80 -23.34 -17.13 14.63
N ASP A 81 -24.58 -16.65 14.64
CA ASP A 81 -25.02 -15.48 13.87
C ASP A 81 -24.32 -14.18 14.29
N THR A 82 -23.71 -14.13 15.49
CA THR A 82 -22.94 -12.96 15.95
C THR A 82 -21.85 -12.56 14.95
N ALA A 83 -21.18 -13.51 14.29
CA ALA A 83 -20.18 -13.19 13.27
C ALA A 83 -20.80 -12.44 12.07
N ARG A 84 -22.00 -12.84 11.62
CA ARG A 84 -22.72 -12.17 10.53
C ARG A 84 -23.22 -10.79 10.93
N GLN A 85 -23.71 -10.64 12.16
CA GLN A 85 -24.16 -9.36 12.70
C GLN A 85 -23.02 -8.34 12.75
N VAL A 86 -21.84 -8.74 13.26
CA VAL A 86 -20.66 -7.87 13.29
C VAL A 86 -20.18 -7.58 11.86
N ALA A 87 -20.22 -8.55 10.95
CA ALA A 87 -19.87 -8.35 9.54
C ALA A 87 -20.81 -7.35 8.83
N ALA A 88 -22.10 -7.32 9.20
CA ALA A 88 -23.08 -6.40 8.65
C ALA A 88 -22.83 -4.93 9.08
N ALA A 89 -22.17 -4.71 10.22
CA ALA A 89 -21.85 -3.38 10.74
C ALA A 89 -20.68 -2.73 9.97
N ARG A 90 -20.96 -2.24 8.75
CA ARG A 90 -19.97 -1.65 7.82
C ARG A 90 -19.24 -0.41 8.35
N ALA A 91 -19.81 0.27 9.36
CA ALA A 91 -19.15 1.40 10.03
C ALA A 91 -17.91 0.97 10.82
N LEU A 92 -17.81 -0.30 11.19
CA LEU A 92 -16.64 -0.83 11.90
C LEU A 92 -15.50 -1.12 10.91
N PRO A 93 -14.25 -0.78 11.27
CA PRO A 93 -13.07 -1.01 10.43
C PRO A 93 -12.62 -2.49 10.44
N LEU A 94 -13.56 -3.45 10.47
CA LEU A 94 -13.29 -4.89 10.54
C LEU A 94 -13.61 -5.56 9.21
N ARG A 95 -12.78 -6.51 8.78
CA ARG A 95 -12.94 -7.32 7.57
C ARG A 95 -12.55 -8.77 7.85
N TYR A 96 -12.82 -9.67 6.91
CA TYR A 96 -12.40 -11.07 6.88
C TYR A 96 -12.69 -11.77 8.21
N MET A 97 -13.97 -11.95 8.52
CA MET A 97 -14.39 -12.53 9.79
C MET A 97 -14.44 -14.05 9.70
N ALA A 98 -14.04 -14.72 10.77
CA ALA A 98 -14.17 -16.16 10.89
C ALA A 98 -14.69 -16.52 12.29
N PRO A 99 -15.95 -16.99 12.43
CA PRO A 99 -16.38 -17.64 13.66
C PRO A 99 -15.49 -18.83 13.97
N VAL A 100 -15.25 -19.05 15.26
CA VAL A 100 -14.41 -20.15 15.75
C VAL A 100 -15.13 -20.91 16.86
N VAL A 101 -15.11 -22.23 16.76
CA VAL A 101 -15.33 -23.13 17.89
C VAL A 101 -14.09 -23.99 18.05
N GLN A 102 -13.66 -24.26 19.27
CA GLN A 102 -12.45 -25.00 19.54
C GLN A 102 -12.54 -25.80 20.83
N GLY A 103 -11.81 -26.90 20.86
CA GLY A 103 -11.74 -27.77 22.02
C GLY A 103 -10.52 -28.66 21.96
N ARG A 104 -9.92 -28.91 23.13
CA ARG A 104 -8.88 -29.91 23.30
C ARG A 104 -9.52 -31.29 23.21
N VAL A 105 -8.97 -32.12 22.33
CA VAL A 105 -9.40 -33.49 22.08
C VAL A 105 -8.20 -34.42 22.29
N GLU A 106 -8.44 -35.55 22.93
CA GLU A 106 -7.48 -36.63 23.10
C GLU A 106 -7.81 -37.76 22.11
N GLU A 107 -6.84 -38.14 21.29
CA GLU A 107 -6.94 -39.21 20.30
C GLU A 107 -5.80 -40.20 20.55
N GLY A 108 -6.07 -41.25 21.32
CA GLY A 108 -5.02 -42.11 21.89
C GLY A 108 -4.12 -41.29 22.82
N ASP A 109 -2.80 -41.39 22.63
CA ASP A 109 -1.80 -40.63 23.41
C ASP A 109 -1.56 -39.20 22.90
N ARG A 110 -2.35 -38.75 21.91
CA ARG A 110 -2.15 -37.46 21.22
C ARG A 110 -3.17 -36.45 21.70
N THR A 111 -2.70 -35.26 22.04
CA THR A 111 -3.56 -34.11 22.33
C THR A 111 -3.56 -33.17 21.13
N VAL A 112 -4.75 -32.80 20.66
CA VAL A 112 -4.93 -31.82 19.57
C VAL A 112 -5.94 -30.77 19.97
N ILE A 113 -5.72 -29.52 19.54
CA ILE A 113 -6.74 -28.48 19.62
C ILE A 113 -7.55 -28.51 18.33
N LEU A 114 -8.71 -29.18 18.37
CA LEU A 114 -9.65 -29.20 17.25
C LEU A 114 -10.29 -27.83 17.12
N THR A 115 -10.20 -27.22 15.95
CA THR A 115 -10.65 -25.84 15.69
C THR A 115 -11.56 -25.79 14.47
N GLY A 116 -12.85 -25.55 14.68
CA GLY A 116 -13.82 -25.29 13.61
C GLY A 116 -13.76 -23.84 13.15
N ILE A 117 -13.62 -23.63 11.85
CA ILE A 117 -13.62 -22.28 11.24
C ILE A 117 -14.41 -22.27 9.94
N MET A 118 -14.94 -21.10 9.57
CA MET A 118 -15.59 -20.86 8.29
C MET A 118 -15.41 -19.37 7.92
N PRO A 119 -15.27 -19.00 6.63
CA PRO A 119 -15.29 -17.60 6.23
C PRO A 119 -16.69 -16.98 6.42
N VAL A 120 -16.74 -15.71 6.83
CA VAL A 120 -17.94 -14.87 6.78
C VAL A 120 -17.64 -13.70 5.86
N ASP A 121 -18.18 -13.78 4.64
CA ASP A 121 -17.94 -12.78 3.62
C ASP A 121 -18.68 -11.47 3.90
N ARG A 122 -18.03 -10.36 3.54
CA ARG A 122 -18.64 -9.02 3.57
C ARG A 122 -18.76 -8.48 2.14
N GLY A 123 -19.89 -7.87 1.81
CA GLY A 123 -20.18 -7.42 0.43
C GLY A 123 -19.27 -6.32 -0.14
N ASP A 124 -18.39 -5.71 0.65
CA ASP A 124 -17.37 -4.73 0.23
C ASP A 124 -15.93 -5.28 0.29
N GLU A 125 -15.79 -6.59 0.46
CA GLU A 125 -14.52 -7.30 0.31
C GLU A 125 -14.26 -7.61 -1.16
N THR A 126 -13.02 -7.40 -1.58
CA THR A 126 -12.63 -7.58 -2.98
C THR A 126 -12.02 -8.96 -3.17
N GLY A 127 -12.42 -9.65 -4.24
CA GLY A 127 -11.87 -10.96 -4.60
C GLY A 127 -10.35 -10.96 -4.77
N GLU A 128 -9.76 -9.82 -5.17
CA GLU A 128 -8.30 -9.65 -5.29
C GLU A 128 -7.55 -10.00 -4.00
N LYS A 129 -8.11 -9.65 -2.83
CA LYS A 129 -7.47 -9.98 -1.56
C LYS A 129 -7.83 -11.39 -1.06
N GLY A 130 -8.90 -12.00 -1.58
CA GLY A 130 -9.47 -13.27 -1.10
C GLY A 130 -9.96 -13.19 0.36
N HIS A 131 -10.51 -14.26 0.92
CA HIS A 131 -10.76 -14.36 2.36
C HIS A 131 -9.52 -14.93 3.09
N LEU A 132 -9.29 -14.57 4.37
CA LEU A 132 -8.15 -15.09 5.16
C LEU A 132 -8.27 -16.58 5.47
N VAL A 133 -9.50 -17.04 5.63
CA VAL A 133 -9.90 -18.43 5.82
C VAL A 133 -10.50 -18.92 4.52
N ARG A 134 -10.03 -20.05 4.02
CA ARG A 134 -10.68 -20.77 2.93
C ARG A 134 -11.80 -21.63 3.50
N ALA A 135 -12.90 -21.78 2.77
CA ALA A 135 -13.92 -22.74 3.11
C ALA A 135 -13.32 -24.16 3.05
N LEU A 136 -13.48 -24.94 4.13
CA LEU A 136 -13.10 -26.35 4.17
C LEU A 136 -14.32 -27.20 3.84
N ALA A 137 -14.13 -28.28 3.09
CA ALA A 137 -15.16 -29.28 2.95
C ALA A 137 -15.42 -29.98 4.32
N PRO A 138 -16.64 -30.51 4.58
CA PRO A 138 -16.96 -31.16 5.85
C PRO A 138 -16.08 -32.39 6.19
N ASP A 139 -15.47 -33.01 5.20
CA ASP A 139 -14.58 -34.17 5.30
C ASP A 139 -13.09 -33.79 5.20
N ALA A 140 -12.77 -32.50 5.05
CA ALA A 140 -11.41 -32.00 4.94
C ALA A 140 -10.87 -31.48 6.27
N ILE A 141 -9.57 -31.68 6.49
CA ILE A 141 -8.84 -31.16 7.65
C ILE A 141 -7.55 -30.47 7.21
N ILE A 142 -7.17 -29.41 7.93
CA ILE A 142 -5.87 -28.77 7.82
C ILE A 142 -5.12 -29.01 9.12
N LEU A 143 -3.90 -29.55 9.03
CA LEU A 143 -3.09 -29.85 10.21
C LEU A 143 -2.00 -28.80 10.40
N GLY A 144 -1.83 -28.32 11.63
CA GLY A 144 -0.62 -27.61 12.04
C GLY A 144 0.60 -28.54 12.00
N ALA A 145 1.80 -27.96 11.95
CA ALA A 145 3.03 -28.72 11.77
C ALA A 145 3.29 -29.75 12.90
N ASP A 146 2.99 -29.40 14.15
CA ASP A 146 3.15 -30.32 15.29
C ASP A 146 2.11 -31.42 15.27
N THR A 147 0.84 -31.07 14.97
CA THR A 147 -0.22 -32.06 14.82
C THR A 147 0.07 -33.03 13.68
N ALA A 148 0.51 -32.54 12.51
CA ALA A 148 0.88 -33.42 11.40
C ALA A 148 2.03 -34.37 11.77
N ARG A 149 3.03 -33.90 12.52
CA ARG A 149 4.12 -34.74 13.04
C ARG A 149 3.63 -35.80 14.02
N GLN A 150 2.77 -35.43 14.97
CA GLN A 150 2.18 -36.37 15.93
C GLN A 150 1.38 -37.46 15.24
N PHE A 151 0.63 -37.10 14.19
CA PHE A 151 -0.18 -38.04 13.41
C PHE A 151 0.60 -38.77 12.32
N GLN A 152 1.88 -38.40 12.10
CA GLN A 152 2.70 -38.87 10.99
C GLN A 152 2.01 -38.71 9.63
N ALA A 153 1.18 -37.68 9.50
CA ALA A 153 0.30 -37.47 8.35
C ALA A 153 0.87 -36.42 7.39
N ARG A 154 0.65 -36.64 6.09
CA ARG A 154 1.01 -35.73 5.01
C ARG A 154 -0.24 -35.26 4.27
N GLN A 155 -0.06 -34.25 3.43
CA GLN A 155 -1.14 -33.79 2.55
C GLN A 155 -1.60 -34.96 1.65
N GLY A 156 -2.91 -35.19 1.62
CA GLY A 156 -3.55 -36.30 0.90
C GLY A 156 -3.92 -37.50 1.77
N ASP A 157 -3.32 -37.66 2.95
CA ASP A 157 -3.59 -38.79 3.85
C ASP A 157 -4.96 -38.66 4.52
N THR A 158 -5.40 -39.72 5.18
CA THR A 158 -6.61 -39.74 6.01
C THR A 158 -6.22 -39.86 7.48
N VAL A 159 -6.75 -38.97 8.31
CA VAL A 159 -6.58 -39.01 9.78
C VAL A 159 -7.94 -39.16 10.43
N THR A 160 -8.01 -39.95 11.49
CA THR A 160 -9.23 -40.10 12.29
C THR A 160 -9.10 -39.26 13.55
N ILE A 161 -10.10 -38.43 13.83
CA ILE A 161 -10.20 -37.63 15.05
C ILE A 161 -11.64 -37.74 15.56
N MET A 162 -11.81 -38.08 16.84
CA MET A 162 -13.11 -38.34 17.48
C MET A 162 -13.95 -39.36 16.71
N ALA A 163 -13.33 -40.47 16.31
CA ALA A 163 -13.94 -41.53 15.50
C ALA A 163 -14.49 -41.08 14.12
N ARG A 164 -14.12 -39.90 13.63
CA ARG A 164 -14.50 -39.40 12.30
C ARG A 164 -13.27 -39.32 11.39
N PRO A 165 -13.30 -39.92 10.19
CA PRO A 165 -12.20 -39.82 9.23
C PRO A 165 -12.22 -38.47 8.51
N PHE A 166 -11.04 -37.88 8.32
CA PHE A 166 -10.82 -36.65 7.58
C PHE A 166 -9.67 -36.77 6.60
N ARG A 167 -9.84 -36.21 5.41
CA ARG A 167 -8.76 -36.10 4.42
C ARG A 167 -7.92 -34.85 4.68
N VAL A 168 -6.60 -35.04 4.82
CA VAL A 168 -5.64 -33.95 5.05
C VAL A 168 -5.50 -33.12 3.78
N SER A 169 -6.18 -31.98 3.75
CA SER A 169 -6.19 -31.05 2.62
C SER A 169 -4.90 -30.22 2.54
N GLU A 170 -4.31 -29.88 3.68
CA GLU A 170 -3.10 -29.06 3.80
C GLU A 170 -2.39 -29.38 5.11
N VAL A 171 -1.05 -29.38 5.09
CA VAL A 171 -0.20 -29.35 6.29
C VAL A 171 0.48 -27.99 6.33
N ARG A 172 0.26 -27.21 7.39
CA ARG A 172 0.84 -25.88 7.53
C ARG A 172 2.32 -25.95 7.91
N LEU A 173 3.07 -24.96 7.46
CA LEU A 173 4.45 -24.73 7.90
C LEU A 173 4.49 -24.43 9.40
N SER A 174 5.56 -24.84 10.08
CA SER A 174 5.75 -24.56 11.51
C SER A 174 6.01 -23.08 11.72
N LEU A 175 5.21 -22.47 12.60
CA LEU A 175 5.28 -21.07 12.98
C LEU A 175 5.85 -20.87 14.39
N GLY A 176 6.04 -21.95 15.16
CA GLY A 176 6.46 -21.88 16.56
C GLY A 176 5.38 -21.27 17.46
N ARG A 177 4.11 -21.49 17.13
CA ARG A 177 2.94 -20.95 17.85
C ARG A 177 1.91 -22.04 18.09
N VAL A 178 0.90 -21.76 18.90
CA VAL A 178 -0.21 -22.70 19.19
C VAL A 178 -0.95 -23.16 17.93
N GLU A 179 -0.90 -22.38 16.85
CA GLU A 179 -1.41 -22.79 15.54
C GLU A 179 -0.76 -24.06 14.98
N ASP A 180 0.46 -24.41 15.38
CA ASP A 180 1.16 -25.64 14.98
C ASP A 180 0.54 -26.89 15.63
N SER A 181 -0.09 -26.74 16.80
CA SER A 181 -0.74 -27.79 17.58
C SER A 181 -2.26 -27.89 17.33
N ARG A 182 -2.77 -27.20 16.31
CA ARG A 182 -4.20 -27.18 15.95
C ARG A 182 -4.49 -28.06 14.74
N ALA A 183 -5.68 -28.67 14.75
CA ALA A 183 -6.31 -29.25 13.57
C ALA A 183 -7.55 -28.44 13.21
N TYR A 184 -7.60 -27.91 12.00
CA TYR A 184 -8.71 -27.09 11.52
C TYR A 184 -9.68 -27.90 10.68
N VAL A 185 -10.96 -27.83 11.02
CA VAL A 185 -12.06 -28.47 10.28
C VAL A 185 -13.15 -27.43 9.97
N HIS A 186 -14.16 -27.82 9.19
CA HIS A 186 -15.33 -26.99 8.96
C HIS A 186 -16.04 -26.64 10.27
N LEU A 187 -16.49 -25.39 10.43
CA LEU A 187 -17.13 -24.88 11.66
C LEU A 187 -18.24 -25.81 12.17
N HIS A 188 -19.21 -26.15 11.33
CA HIS A 188 -20.36 -26.97 11.72
C HIS A 188 -19.96 -28.39 12.13
N VAL A 189 -18.86 -28.92 11.59
CA VAL A 189 -18.34 -30.25 11.97
C VAL A 189 -17.71 -30.20 13.35
N ALA A 190 -16.92 -29.16 13.65
CA ALA A 190 -16.40 -28.99 15.00
C ALA A 190 -17.50 -28.72 16.03
N GLN A 191 -18.56 -27.99 15.65
CA GLN A 191 -19.72 -27.79 16.52
C GLN A 191 -20.41 -29.10 16.86
N GLU A 192 -20.58 -30.00 15.89
CA GLU A 192 -21.12 -31.34 16.11
C GLU A 192 -20.22 -32.14 17.06
N LEU A 193 -18.92 -32.22 16.76
CA LEU A 193 -17.94 -33.00 17.53
C LEU A 193 -17.74 -32.47 18.97
N LEU A 194 -17.82 -31.16 19.17
CA LEU A 194 -17.58 -30.48 20.46
C LEU A 194 -18.88 -30.17 21.23
N GLY A 195 -20.03 -30.70 20.79
CA GLY A 195 -21.32 -30.50 21.44
C GLY A 195 -21.72 -29.02 21.54
N ALA A 196 -21.54 -28.28 20.45
CA ALA A 196 -21.71 -26.82 20.36
C ALA A 196 -22.62 -26.36 19.20
N PRO A 197 -23.78 -27.00 18.92
CA PRO A 197 -24.57 -26.68 17.73
C PRO A 197 -25.02 -25.21 17.72
N GLY A 198 -24.76 -24.50 16.62
CA GLY A 198 -25.13 -23.09 16.44
C GLY A 198 -24.44 -22.12 17.41
N ARG A 199 -23.36 -22.54 18.06
CA ARG A 199 -22.61 -21.78 19.06
C ARG A 199 -21.14 -21.69 18.67
N ILE A 200 -20.50 -20.58 19.04
CA ILE A 200 -19.11 -20.28 18.74
C ILE A 200 -18.41 -19.74 19.99
N ASP A 201 -17.11 -19.98 20.13
CA ASP A 201 -16.31 -19.48 21.25
C ASP A 201 -15.89 -18.01 21.03
N GLY A 202 -15.76 -17.60 19.77
CA GLY A 202 -15.39 -16.24 19.40
C GLY A 202 -15.38 -16.01 17.90
N VAL A 203 -15.03 -14.79 17.51
CA VAL A 203 -14.87 -14.38 16.10
C VAL A 203 -13.47 -13.85 15.90
N LEU A 204 -12.72 -14.45 14.98
CA LEU A 204 -11.49 -13.86 14.47
C LEU A 204 -11.86 -12.77 13.46
N ALA A 205 -11.20 -11.62 13.53
CA ALA A 205 -11.43 -10.53 12.61
C ALA A 205 -10.12 -9.86 12.20
N PHE A 206 -10.18 -9.13 11.09
CA PHE A 206 -9.07 -8.35 10.58
C PHE A 206 -9.38 -6.86 10.68
N LEU A 207 -8.69 -6.17 11.58
CA LEU A 207 -8.72 -4.73 11.68
C LEU A 207 -8.03 -4.10 10.46
N CYS A 208 -8.82 -3.36 9.68
CA CYS A 208 -8.35 -2.57 8.56
C CYS A 208 -7.87 -1.20 9.06
N MET A 209 -6.59 -0.90 8.85
CA MET A 209 -6.03 0.40 9.18
C MET A 209 -5.93 1.24 7.92
N GLU A 210 -6.70 2.32 7.82
CA GLU A 210 -6.67 3.25 6.69
C GLU A 210 -5.94 4.54 7.09
N ARG A 211 -4.65 4.66 6.72
CA ARG A 211 -3.78 5.86 6.88
C ARG A 211 -3.95 6.69 8.18
N GLN A 212 -4.41 6.06 9.25
CA GLN A 212 -4.67 6.66 10.55
C GLN A 212 -3.68 6.11 11.58
N SER A 213 -3.50 6.84 12.69
CA SER A 213 -2.74 6.31 13.82
C SER A 213 -3.43 5.07 14.39
N LEU A 214 -2.63 4.15 14.94
CA LEU A 214 -3.14 2.94 15.57
C LEU A 214 -4.16 3.27 16.67
N ASP A 215 -3.85 4.25 17.53
CA ASP A 215 -4.72 4.67 18.63
C ASP A 215 -6.06 5.22 18.15
N SER A 216 -6.07 5.99 17.05
CA SER A 216 -7.31 6.53 16.50
C SER A 216 -8.22 5.42 15.96
N VAL A 217 -7.64 4.43 15.27
CA VAL A 217 -8.40 3.30 14.73
C VAL A 217 -8.94 2.42 15.86
N LEU A 218 -8.12 2.13 16.87
CA LEU A 218 -8.56 1.36 18.05
C LEU A 218 -9.62 2.11 18.86
N GLY A 219 -9.48 3.43 19.02
CA GLY A 219 -10.48 4.27 19.70
C GLY A 219 -11.83 4.24 18.97
N LYS A 220 -11.83 4.41 17.65
CA LYS A 220 -13.06 4.32 16.82
C LYS A 220 -13.70 2.93 16.90
N LEU A 221 -12.87 1.89 16.82
CA LEU A 221 -13.32 0.50 16.95
C LEU A 221 -13.97 0.25 18.30
N ASN A 222 -13.30 0.60 19.40
CA ASN A 222 -13.82 0.38 20.75
C ASN A 222 -15.10 1.16 21.00
N ALA A 223 -15.19 2.42 20.53
CA ALA A 223 -16.38 3.23 20.63
C ALA A 223 -17.56 2.63 19.82
N GLY A 224 -17.30 2.21 18.58
CA GLY A 224 -18.31 1.56 17.73
C GLY A 224 -18.78 0.24 18.31
N MET A 225 -17.86 -0.62 18.75
CA MET A 225 -18.18 -1.91 19.38
C MET A 225 -18.98 -1.74 20.67
N SER A 226 -18.64 -0.76 21.52
CA SER A 226 -19.37 -0.52 22.76
C SER A 226 -20.81 -0.01 22.52
N ARG A 227 -21.01 0.76 21.44
CA ARG A 227 -22.32 1.30 21.05
C ARG A 227 -23.21 0.23 20.41
N ASP A 228 -22.66 -0.52 19.46
CA ASP A 228 -23.45 -1.41 18.61
C ASP A 228 -23.50 -2.86 19.18
N PHE A 229 -22.50 -3.26 19.98
CA PHE A 229 -22.34 -4.61 20.54
C PHE A 229 -21.84 -4.61 22.00
N PRO A 230 -22.59 -4.06 22.97
CA PRO A 230 -22.13 -3.88 24.36
C PRO A 230 -21.81 -5.19 25.12
N GLY A 231 -22.30 -6.33 24.63
CA GLY A 231 -22.01 -7.67 25.18
C GLY A 231 -20.73 -8.31 24.65
N LEU A 232 -20.00 -7.66 23.74
CA LEU A 232 -18.78 -8.16 23.13
C LEU A 232 -17.56 -7.36 23.59
N ARG A 233 -16.40 -8.02 23.62
CA ARG A 233 -15.10 -7.42 23.88
C ARG A 233 -14.14 -7.74 22.74
N VAL A 234 -13.37 -6.74 22.35
CA VAL A 234 -12.31 -6.85 21.34
C VAL A 234 -10.95 -7.04 22.03
N ILE A 235 -10.18 -8.01 21.54
CA ILE A 235 -8.80 -8.28 21.97
C ILE A 235 -7.89 -8.13 20.74
N PRO A 236 -7.18 -6.99 20.61
CA PRO A 236 -6.24 -6.78 19.52
C PRO A 236 -4.93 -7.56 19.73
N ARG A 237 -4.39 -8.16 18.66
CA ARG A 237 -3.02 -8.70 18.64
C ARG A 237 -2.04 -7.57 18.34
N MET A 238 -1.55 -6.93 19.40
CA MET A 238 -0.78 -5.69 19.31
C MET A 238 0.57 -5.86 18.61
N ASP A 239 1.22 -7.02 18.74
CA ASP A 239 2.43 -7.37 18.01
C ASP A 239 2.23 -7.27 16.48
N VAL A 240 1.16 -7.87 15.98
CA VAL A 240 0.82 -7.85 14.56
C VAL A 240 0.34 -6.46 14.12
N LEU A 241 -0.51 -5.80 14.91
CA LEU A 241 -1.04 -4.48 14.57
C LEU A 241 0.03 -3.39 14.55
N GLN A 242 0.88 -3.35 15.58
CA GLN A 242 1.94 -2.37 15.71
C GLN A 242 3.02 -2.61 14.64
N GLY A 243 3.43 -3.86 14.41
CA GLY A 243 4.37 -4.19 13.33
C GLY A 243 3.87 -3.72 11.96
N ARG A 244 2.58 -3.92 11.68
CA ARG A 244 1.93 -3.44 10.45
C ARG A 244 1.89 -1.92 10.34
N TYR A 245 1.53 -1.25 11.42
CA TYR A 245 1.46 0.20 11.47
C TYR A 245 2.85 0.82 11.24
N LEU A 246 3.86 0.34 11.97
CA LEU A 246 5.24 0.82 11.87
C LEU A 246 5.82 0.53 10.48
N ALA A 247 5.68 -0.69 9.95
CA ALA A 247 6.17 -1.04 8.62
C ALA A 247 5.59 -0.11 7.54
N ARG A 248 4.26 0.09 7.54
CA ARG A 248 3.61 0.98 6.58
C ARG A 248 4.06 2.43 6.71
N ASN A 249 4.14 2.93 7.94
CA ASN A 249 4.48 4.33 8.22
C ASN A 249 5.94 4.62 7.85
N THR A 250 6.87 3.73 8.20
CA THR A 250 8.29 3.86 7.86
C THR A 250 8.49 3.84 6.35
N THR A 251 7.93 2.86 5.63
CA THR A 251 8.05 2.79 4.17
C THR A 251 7.47 4.03 3.49
N SER A 252 6.28 4.49 3.93
CA SER A 252 5.65 5.68 3.34
C SER A 252 6.47 6.94 3.58
N ARG A 253 6.93 7.18 4.82
CA ARG A 253 7.72 8.37 5.17
C ARG A 253 9.04 8.41 4.41
N TYR A 254 9.78 7.30 4.37
CA TYR A 254 11.04 7.20 3.65
C TYR A 254 10.87 7.58 2.16
N LEU A 255 9.84 7.04 1.50
CA LEU A 255 9.55 7.33 0.11
C LEU A 255 9.14 8.79 -0.12
N TYR A 256 8.38 9.39 0.80
CA TYR A 256 8.04 10.82 0.72
C TYR A 256 9.26 11.73 0.90
N TYR A 257 10.19 11.41 1.81
CA TYR A 257 11.43 12.17 1.97
C TYR A 257 12.33 12.06 0.74
N LEU A 258 12.44 10.86 0.16
CA LEU A 258 13.18 10.67 -1.08
C LEU A 258 12.56 11.46 -2.24
N LEU A 259 11.22 11.48 -2.34
CA LEU A 259 10.51 12.26 -3.34
C LEU A 259 10.74 13.77 -3.17
N ALA A 260 10.71 14.26 -1.92
CA ALA A 260 11.01 15.65 -1.60
C ALA A 260 12.46 16.03 -1.94
N LEU A 261 13.42 15.13 -1.70
CA LEU A 261 14.82 15.31 -2.09
C LEU A 261 14.97 15.43 -3.62
N VAL A 262 14.37 14.51 -4.38
CA VAL A 262 14.40 14.53 -5.85
C VAL A 262 13.78 15.84 -6.36
N LEU A 263 12.65 16.26 -5.80
CA LEU A 263 12.02 17.54 -6.14
C LEU A 263 12.94 18.73 -5.85
N GLY A 264 13.60 18.75 -4.69
CA GLY A 264 14.55 19.80 -4.34
C GLY A 264 15.72 19.91 -5.32
N VAL A 265 16.33 18.77 -5.67
CA VAL A 265 17.40 18.72 -6.69
C VAL A 265 16.91 19.21 -8.05
N THR A 266 15.67 18.88 -8.41
CA THR A 266 15.02 19.33 -9.66
C THR A 266 14.91 20.85 -9.70
N VAL A 267 14.35 21.44 -8.65
CA VAL A 267 14.15 22.89 -8.56
C VAL A 267 15.50 23.60 -8.61
N ALA A 268 16.50 23.12 -7.85
CA ALA A 268 17.84 23.69 -7.87
C ALA A 268 18.47 23.65 -9.27
N LEU A 269 18.33 22.52 -9.98
CA LEU A 269 18.83 22.38 -11.34
C LEU A 269 18.16 23.36 -12.31
N ILE A 270 16.82 23.47 -12.27
CA ILE A 270 16.08 24.42 -13.13
C ILE A 270 16.51 25.86 -12.83
N VAL A 271 16.62 26.24 -11.55
CA VAL A 271 17.07 27.58 -11.16
C VAL A 271 18.49 27.87 -11.66
N VAL A 272 19.44 26.96 -11.45
CA VAL A 272 20.84 27.15 -11.88
C VAL A 272 20.93 27.27 -13.40
N THR A 273 20.26 26.39 -14.13
CA THR A 273 20.27 26.41 -15.60
C THR A 273 19.53 27.62 -16.18
N GLY A 274 18.41 28.02 -15.58
CA GLY A 274 17.69 29.24 -15.95
C GLY A 274 18.52 30.50 -15.69
N LEU A 275 19.22 30.58 -14.55
CA LEU A 275 20.13 31.70 -14.25
C LEU A 275 21.30 31.77 -15.23
N GLN A 276 21.87 30.61 -15.62
CA GLN A 276 22.89 30.54 -16.66
C GLN A 276 22.33 31.03 -18.00
N GLU A 277 21.13 30.58 -18.39
CA GLU A 277 20.51 31.01 -19.65
C GLU A 277 20.24 32.51 -19.67
N VAL A 278 19.71 33.08 -18.58
CA VAL A 278 19.51 34.53 -18.45
C VAL A 278 20.85 35.25 -18.55
N ALA A 279 21.89 34.76 -17.88
CA ALA A 279 23.22 35.39 -17.87
C ALA A 279 23.88 35.41 -19.26
N GLU A 280 23.74 34.34 -20.03
CA GLU A 280 24.28 34.22 -21.39
C GLU A 280 23.49 35.04 -22.43
N ARG A 281 22.18 35.21 -22.23
CA ARG A 281 21.29 35.91 -23.18
C ARG A 281 20.99 37.36 -22.78
N ARG A 282 21.81 37.97 -21.91
CA ARG A 282 21.63 39.36 -21.49
C ARG A 282 21.68 40.32 -22.68
N HIS A 283 22.68 40.23 -23.55
CA HIS A 283 22.80 41.09 -24.74
C HIS A 283 21.64 40.90 -25.73
N GLU A 284 21.25 39.66 -26.03
CA GLU A 284 20.09 39.38 -26.91
C GLU A 284 18.80 40.02 -26.36
N THR A 285 18.59 39.89 -25.04
CA THR A 285 17.42 40.48 -24.36
C THR A 285 17.49 42.00 -24.36
N GLY A 286 18.66 42.59 -24.13
CA GLY A 286 18.88 44.04 -24.19
C GLY A 286 18.54 44.62 -25.56
N ILE A 287 18.95 43.96 -26.65
CA ILE A 287 18.62 44.36 -28.03
C ILE A 287 17.11 44.26 -28.28
N LEU A 288 16.45 43.18 -27.85
CA LEU A 288 15.00 43.00 -27.96
C LEU A 288 14.23 44.12 -27.24
N LEU A 289 14.64 44.46 -26.02
CA LEU A 289 14.02 45.55 -25.25
C LEU A 289 14.27 46.92 -25.89
N ALA A 290 15.48 47.17 -26.41
CA ALA A 290 15.84 48.43 -27.08
C ALA A 290 15.09 48.62 -28.42
N MET A 291 14.77 47.54 -29.12
CA MET A 291 13.88 47.57 -30.30
C MET A 291 12.39 47.78 -29.95
N GLY A 292 12.06 47.98 -28.68
CA GLY A 292 10.69 48.26 -28.21
C GLY A 292 9.87 47.01 -27.87
N ALA A 293 10.49 45.83 -27.73
CA ALA A 293 9.76 44.68 -27.19
C ALA A 293 9.42 44.91 -25.71
N GLY A 294 8.13 44.78 -25.35
CA GLY A 294 7.74 44.86 -23.94
C GLY A 294 8.24 43.66 -23.12
N TYR A 295 8.54 43.87 -21.84
CA TYR A 295 9.00 42.83 -20.90
C TYR A 295 8.09 41.59 -20.88
N GLY A 296 6.77 41.76 -20.98
CA GLY A 296 5.82 40.63 -21.03
C GLY A 296 6.03 39.70 -22.23
N ARG A 297 6.44 40.24 -23.39
CA ARG A 297 6.72 39.44 -24.59
C ARG A 297 8.01 38.64 -24.45
N VAL A 298 9.01 39.21 -23.79
CA VAL A 298 10.28 38.53 -23.48
C VAL A 298 10.03 37.44 -22.44
N LEU A 299 9.38 37.76 -21.32
CA LEU A 299 9.02 36.79 -20.28
C LEU A 299 8.21 35.62 -20.85
N GLY A 300 7.21 35.91 -21.68
CA GLY A 300 6.38 34.89 -22.32
C GLY A 300 7.19 33.94 -23.20
N LEU A 301 8.27 34.41 -23.83
CA LEU A 301 9.14 33.58 -24.66
C LEU A 301 9.93 32.57 -23.83
N TYR A 302 10.51 33.00 -22.70
CA TYR A 302 11.23 32.13 -21.76
C TYR A 302 10.28 31.11 -21.13
N VAL A 303 9.14 31.57 -20.61
CA VAL A 303 8.12 30.69 -20.01
C VAL A 303 7.60 29.66 -21.02
N ALA A 304 7.29 30.08 -22.25
CA ALA A 304 6.81 29.16 -23.28
C ALA A 304 7.87 28.10 -23.65
N LYS A 305 9.15 28.49 -23.76
CA LYS A 305 10.25 27.56 -24.02
C LYS A 305 10.35 26.50 -22.93
N VAL A 306 10.37 26.93 -21.67
CA VAL A 306 10.50 26.03 -20.51
C VAL A 306 9.30 25.11 -20.39
N LEU A 307 8.08 25.61 -20.61
CA LEU A 307 6.86 24.79 -20.60
C LEU A 307 6.87 23.72 -21.69
N VAL A 308 7.30 24.05 -22.92
CA VAL A 308 7.41 23.07 -24.00
C VAL A 308 8.45 22.00 -23.64
N LEU A 309 9.63 22.39 -23.13
CA LEU A 309 10.66 21.47 -22.70
C LEU A 309 10.21 20.58 -21.54
N ALA A 310 9.59 21.17 -20.51
CA ALA A 310 9.05 20.46 -19.36
C ALA A 310 7.94 19.48 -19.77
N GLY A 311 7.03 19.89 -20.66
CA GLY A 311 5.98 19.03 -21.21
C GLY A 311 6.55 17.83 -21.95
N LEU A 312 7.47 18.05 -22.90
CA LEU A 312 8.10 16.96 -23.65
C LEU A 312 8.93 16.04 -22.73
N ALA A 313 9.72 16.61 -21.84
CA ALA A 313 10.53 15.85 -20.88
C ALA A 313 9.63 15.05 -19.93
N SER A 314 8.47 15.58 -19.56
CA SER A 314 7.53 14.88 -18.70
C SER A 314 6.88 13.67 -19.38
N CYS A 315 6.56 13.78 -20.67
CA CYS A 315 6.04 12.65 -21.45
C CYS A 315 7.09 11.55 -21.61
N VAL A 316 8.31 11.91 -22.02
CA VAL A 316 9.40 10.95 -22.23
C VAL A 316 9.82 10.34 -20.89
N GLY A 317 9.99 11.17 -19.86
CA GLY A 317 10.32 10.75 -18.51
C GLY A 317 9.25 9.85 -17.90
N PHE A 318 7.97 10.12 -18.15
CA PHE A 318 6.88 9.26 -17.69
C PHE A 318 6.97 7.85 -18.29
N VAL A 319 7.18 7.75 -19.61
CA VAL A 319 7.33 6.46 -20.28
C VAL A 319 8.55 5.72 -19.75
N LEU A 320 9.71 6.39 -19.69
CA LEU A 320 10.96 5.81 -19.17
C LEU A 320 10.81 5.33 -17.72
N GLY A 321 10.30 6.19 -16.83
CA GLY A 321 10.09 5.86 -15.42
C GLY A 321 9.11 4.72 -15.21
N SER A 322 8.05 4.64 -16.03
CA SER A 322 7.07 3.55 -15.98
C SER A 322 7.65 2.24 -16.48
N VAL A 323 8.45 2.26 -17.55
CA VAL A 323 9.15 1.07 -18.07
C VAL A 323 10.18 0.59 -17.04
N LEU A 324 10.98 1.50 -16.48
CA LEU A 324 11.92 1.16 -15.40
C LEU A 324 11.19 0.56 -14.19
N ALA A 325 10.04 1.11 -13.81
CA ALA A 325 9.23 0.54 -12.73
C ALA A 325 8.77 -0.87 -13.07
N ARG A 326 8.33 -1.12 -14.31
CA ARG A 326 7.91 -2.45 -14.75
C ARG A 326 9.06 -3.47 -14.70
N GLU A 327 10.20 -3.14 -15.30
CA GLU A 327 11.32 -4.09 -15.46
C GLU A 327 12.09 -4.31 -14.14
N LEU A 328 12.37 -3.25 -13.39
CA LEU A 328 13.19 -3.34 -12.16
C LEU A 328 12.39 -3.74 -10.92
N LEU A 329 11.12 -3.34 -10.83
CA LEU A 329 10.32 -3.64 -9.64
C LEU A 329 9.75 -5.05 -9.66
N ALA A 330 9.41 -5.57 -10.84
CA ALA A 330 8.78 -6.89 -10.96
C ALA A 330 9.66 -8.00 -10.37
N SER A 331 10.98 -7.90 -10.51
CA SER A 331 11.94 -8.85 -9.93
C SER A 331 12.11 -8.72 -8.41
N PHE A 332 11.78 -7.55 -7.84
CA PHE A 332 11.89 -7.28 -6.40
C PHE A 332 10.63 -7.65 -5.61
N LEU A 333 9.46 -7.68 -6.26
CA LEU A 333 8.20 -7.96 -5.58
C LEU A 333 8.07 -9.45 -5.24
N VAL A 334 8.20 -9.76 -3.94
CA VAL A 334 8.10 -11.13 -3.39
C VAL A 334 6.69 -11.73 -3.50
N THR A 335 5.64 -10.90 -3.59
CA THR A 335 4.26 -11.38 -3.75
C THR A 335 3.70 -11.02 -5.11
N ASN A 336 2.99 -11.97 -5.72
CA ASN A 336 2.20 -11.76 -6.94
C ASN A 336 1.09 -10.73 -6.67
N THR A 337 1.46 -9.46 -6.78
CA THR A 337 0.52 -8.36 -6.93
C THR A 337 0.00 -8.35 -8.38
N ARG A 338 -0.91 -7.42 -8.70
CA ARG A 338 -1.26 -7.15 -10.10
C ARG A 338 0.02 -6.85 -10.88
N THR A 339 0.10 -7.30 -12.14
CA THR A 339 1.25 -7.01 -13.01
C THR A 339 1.56 -5.52 -13.01
N VAL A 340 2.83 -5.17 -12.82
CA VAL A 340 3.28 -3.76 -12.87
C VAL A 340 3.00 -3.25 -14.29
N ALA A 341 2.02 -2.36 -14.40
CA ALA A 341 1.52 -1.85 -15.65
C ALA A 341 1.79 -0.34 -15.73
N ILE A 342 1.87 0.17 -16.94
CA ILE A 342 1.98 1.61 -17.17
C ILE A 342 0.63 2.24 -16.82
N VAL A 343 0.61 3.05 -15.78
CA VAL A 343 -0.62 3.68 -15.28
C VAL A 343 -0.82 5.03 -15.98
N TRP A 344 -1.38 4.99 -17.19
CA TRP A 344 -1.59 6.17 -18.04
C TRP A 344 -2.38 7.31 -17.37
N SER A 345 -3.24 7.00 -16.40
CA SER A 345 -3.96 8.01 -15.61
C SER A 345 -3.05 8.92 -14.78
N GLN A 346 -1.79 8.52 -14.55
CA GLN A 346 -0.78 9.35 -13.87
C GLN A 346 -0.10 10.36 -14.81
N LEU A 347 -0.17 10.18 -16.12
CA LEU A 347 0.51 11.06 -17.08
C LEU A 347 0.01 12.51 -17.00
N PRO A 348 -1.31 12.82 -17.04
CA PRO A 348 -1.78 14.21 -16.98
C PRO A 348 -1.34 14.91 -15.68
N GLY A 349 -1.40 14.19 -14.55
CA GLY A 349 -0.98 14.73 -13.25
C GLY A 349 0.53 14.96 -13.18
N THR A 350 1.33 14.09 -13.81
CA THR A 350 2.79 14.25 -13.89
C THR A 350 3.16 15.45 -14.75
N VAL A 351 2.58 15.56 -15.96
CA VAL A 351 2.81 16.69 -16.87
C VAL A 351 2.45 18.01 -16.19
N LEU A 352 1.27 18.07 -15.57
CA LEU A 352 0.82 19.25 -14.85
C LEU A 352 1.78 19.63 -13.71
N LEU A 353 2.16 18.67 -12.88
CA LEU A 353 3.09 18.90 -11.77
C LEU A 353 4.45 19.40 -12.27
N THR A 354 5.01 18.76 -13.30
CA THR A 354 6.30 19.16 -13.89
C THR A 354 6.23 20.59 -14.44
N CYS A 355 5.14 20.94 -15.13
CA CYS A 355 4.95 22.31 -15.63
C CYS A 355 4.84 23.32 -14.49
N LEU A 356 4.07 23.02 -13.42
CA LEU A 356 3.94 23.91 -12.26
C LEU A 356 5.27 24.10 -11.52
N VAL A 357 6.04 23.02 -11.33
CA VAL A 357 7.35 23.07 -10.69
C VAL A 357 8.33 23.88 -11.55
N ALA A 358 8.32 23.68 -12.87
CA ALA A 358 9.17 24.44 -13.79
C ALA A 358 8.82 25.93 -13.77
N LEU A 359 7.53 26.29 -13.78
CA LEU A 359 7.08 27.67 -13.65
C LEU A 359 7.51 28.30 -12.32
N ALA A 360 7.35 27.57 -11.21
CA ALA A 360 7.75 28.03 -9.90
C ALA A 360 9.27 28.25 -9.82
N ALA A 361 10.06 27.33 -10.37
CA ALA A 361 11.51 27.44 -10.41
C ALA A 361 12.00 28.59 -11.31
N GLU A 362 11.33 28.84 -12.43
CA GLU A 362 11.63 29.95 -13.36
C GLU A 362 11.37 31.34 -12.77
N THR A 363 10.60 31.45 -11.69
CA THR A 363 10.35 32.77 -11.06
C THR A 363 11.65 33.49 -10.69
N VAL A 364 12.68 32.76 -10.23
CA VAL A 364 13.96 33.32 -9.81
C VAL A 364 14.77 33.86 -11.01
N PRO A 365 15.04 33.08 -12.07
CA PRO A 365 15.64 33.59 -13.31
C PRO A 365 14.88 34.77 -13.91
N LEU A 366 13.56 34.68 -14.01
CA LEU A 366 12.72 35.72 -14.62
C LEU A 366 12.74 37.03 -13.82
N PHE A 367 12.75 36.95 -12.48
CA PHE A 367 12.90 38.14 -11.64
C PHE A 367 14.24 38.82 -11.87
N ARG A 368 15.32 38.04 -12.02
CA ARG A 368 16.65 38.57 -12.36
C ARG A 368 16.67 39.23 -13.75
N LEU A 369 15.96 38.66 -14.72
CA LEU A 369 15.81 39.22 -16.07
C LEU A 369 15.11 40.59 -16.04
N LEU A 370 14.09 40.75 -15.21
CA LEU A 370 13.33 42.00 -15.09
C LEU A 370 14.13 43.15 -14.48
N HIS A 371 15.14 42.86 -13.66
CA HIS A 371 16.01 43.86 -13.02
C HIS A 371 17.25 44.21 -13.85
N LEU A 372 17.35 43.67 -15.06
CA LEU A 372 18.43 44.02 -15.98
C LEU A 372 18.19 45.43 -16.55
N ASN A 373 19.18 46.32 -16.37
CA ASN A 373 19.18 47.63 -17.00
C ASN A 373 19.59 47.50 -18.49
N PRO A 374 18.70 47.73 -19.46
CA PRO A 374 19.01 47.54 -20.88
C PRO A 374 20.16 48.44 -21.34
N ASN A 375 20.21 49.67 -20.82
CA ASN A 375 21.24 50.65 -21.14
C ASN A 375 22.63 50.20 -20.69
N ALA A 376 22.73 49.55 -19.52
CA ALA A 376 24.00 49.06 -19.00
C ALA A 376 24.53 47.86 -19.81
N ILE A 377 23.64 46.97 -20.25
CA ILE A 377 23.99 45.80 -21.05
C ILE A 377 24.49 46.19 -22.45
N LEU A 378 23.94 47.25 -23.04
CA LEU A 378 24.35 47.72 -24.37
C LEU A 378 25.68 48.49 -24.36
N THR A 379 26.18 48.85 -23.17
CA THR A 379 27.45 49.56 -22.95
C THR A 379 28.57 48.65 -22.42
N GLU A 380 28.28 47.39 -22.09
CA GLU A 380 29.31 46.40 -21.77
C GLU A 380 30.00 45.96 -23.08
N GLU A 381 31.32 46.22 -23.19
CA GLU A 381 32.18 45.80 -24.32
C GLU A 381 32.50 44.30 -24.32
#